data_AF-A0A2E9GN60-F1
#
_entry.id   AF-A0A2E9GN60-F1
#
_cell.length_a   1.000
_cell.length_b   1.000
_cell.length_c   1.000
_cell.angle_alpha   90.00
_cell.angle_beta   90.00
_cell.angle_gamma   90.00
#
_symmetry.space_group_name_H-M   'P 1'
#
loop_
_entity.id
_entity.type
_entity.pdbx_description
1 polymer ?
#
loop_
_entity_poly.entity_id
_entity_poly.type
_entity_poly.pdbx_seq_one_letter_code
_entity_poly.pdbx_strand_id
1 'polypeptide(L)'
;MARLAGAPGDGAAAPVCAADGRYGEEERAVSDDLRPPPRWTRVAERGSILGLRIVVWCYRLFGRPASLALVHAIVTYFFLTGRNARAASRAYLRRVASVPEGAAALGRAPDFWASFLHFRVFAISIFDRIVLWLDREGALEFEVSGREHFARLLTPQRGGIVVGAHLGSFDALRALAEEDRRVVNVLMYTRHAPRINALFRELSPDAHVRVIQADGSVDAVHCIRACIERGELVAMLGDRVEPSDRNRTCRVPLLGNRVELPEAPYLLASLLGCPLFFMVALREDDARYHVHAEVLAERVEFPRGERNKAVRELVAAYAGRLEHHTLTAPYQWFNFFDYWHEGSE
;
A
#
# COMPACT_ATOMS: atom_id res chain seq x y z
N MET A 1 40.16 38.81 44.28
CA MET A 1 41.53 38.25 44.40
C MET A 1 41.38 36.74 44.48
N ALA A 2 41.91 35.86 43.62
CA ALA A 2 43.01 35.90 42.66
C ALA A 2 42.68 34.90 41.52
N ARG A 3 42.88 35.25 40.22
CA ARG A 3 43.96 34.78 39.30
C ARG A 3 43.90 33.26 39.01
N LEU A 4 43.97 32.70 37.79
CA LEU A 4 44.63 33.01 36.49
C LEU A 4 43.99 32.05 35.44
N ALA A 5 43.65 32.48 34.22
CA ALA A 5 44.43 32.47 32.96
C ALA A 5 44.55 31.12 32.23
N GLY A 6 44.34 31.14 30.90
CA GLY A 6 44.71 30.06 29.98
C GLY A 6 43.88 30.00 28.69
N ALA A 7 44.29 30.76 27.67
CA ALA A 7 43.82 30.68 26.27
C ALA A 7 44.52 29.50 25.53
N PRO A 8 44.53 29.43 24.17
CA PRO A 8 43.45 29.37 23.17
C PRO A 8 43.64 28.16 22.21
N GLY A 9 42.77 27.97 21.22
CA GLY A 9 43.04 27.04 20.11
C GLY A 9 41.99 27.06 19.00
N ASP A 10 42.31 27.75 17.91
CA ASP A 10 41.57 27.82 16.66
C ASP A 10 41.32 26.44 16.03
N GLY A 11 40.08 26.20 15.58
CA GLY A 11 39.69 25.04 14.77
C GLY A 11 39.27 25.47 13.37
N ALA A 12 40.21 25.38 12.43
CA ALA A 12 40.01 25.60 11.01
C ALA A 12 39.19 24.46 10.35
N ALA A 13 38.60 24.79 9.20
CA ALA A 13 37.69 23.98 8.41
C ALA A 13 38.35 22.93 7.50
N ALA A 14 37.53 21.91 7.19
CA ALA A 14 37.53 21.00 6.02
C ALA A 14 38.51 19.79 6.07
N PRO A 15 38.23 18.63 5.42
CA PRO A 15 37.69 18.55 4.06
C PRO A 15 36.61 17.50 3.72
N VAL A 16 35.94 17.83 2.61
CA VAL A 16 35.19 16.95 1.69
C VAL A 16 36.17 15.98 1.03
N CYS A 17 35.81 14.70 0.92
CA CYS A 17 36.63 13.70 0.23
C CYS A 17 35.88 13.15 -0.99
N ALA A 18 36.40 13.47 -2.17
CA ALA A 18 36.19 12.75 -3.42
C ALA A 18 37.47 11.97 -3.72
N ALA A 19 37.36 10.74 -4.25
CA ALA A 19 38.47 10.04 -4.87
C ALA A 19 37.98 9.06 -5.94
N ASP A 20 38.36 9.37 -7.18
CA ASP A 20 38.47 8.44 -8.32
C ASP A 20 39.69 7.52 -8.14
N GLY A 21 39.61 6.29 -8.64
CA GLY A 21 40.76 5.38 -8.69
C GLY A 21 40.45 4.01 -9.29
N ARG A 22 40.80 3.84 -10.57
CA ARG A 22 40.65 2.64 -11.43
C ARG A 22 41.36 1.40 -10.86
N TYR A 23 40.71 0.23 -10.92
CA TYR A 23 41.36 -1.09 -10.96
C TYR A 23 40.48 -2.11 -11.70
N GLY A 24 41.05 -2.74 -12.74
CA GLY A 24 40.84 -4.14 -13.10
C GLY A 24 39.58 -4.55 -13.86
N GLU A 25 39.72 -4.73 -15.18
CA GLU A 25 38.86 -5.56 -16.03
C GLU A 25 38.80 -7.01 -15.50
N GLU A 26 37.62 -7.49 -15.14
CA GLU A 26 37.20 -8.89 -15.31
C GLU A 26 35.67 -8.95 -15.28
N GLU A 27 35.07 -8.39 -16.33
CA GLU A 27 33.63 -8.41 -16.58
C GLU A 27 33.23 -9.82 -17.06
N ARG A 28 33.09 -10.76 -16.11
CA ARG A 28 32.31 -11.98 -16.36
C ARG A 28 30.85 -11.58 -16.36
N ALA A 29 30.32 -11.42 -17.57
CA ALA A 29 28.89 -11.33 -17.87
C ALA A 29 28.14 -12.50 -17.21
N VAL A 30 27.62 -12.26 -16.00
CA VAL A 30 26.45 -12.98 -15.51
C VAL A 30 25.30 -12.40 -16.31
N SER A 31 24.84 -13.18 -17.28
CA SER A 31 23.64 -12.93 -18.06
C SER A 31 22.51 -12.51 -17.12
N ASP A 32 22.23 -11.22 -17.12
CA ASP A 32 21.08 -10.61 -16.47
C ASP A 32 19.84 -11.30 -17.04
N ASP A 33 19.21 -12.18 -16.26
CA ASP A 33 17.97 -12.87 -16.62
C ASP A 33 16.90 -11.79 -16.81
N LEU A 34 16.69 -11.38 -18.07
CA LEU A 34 15.83 -10.28 -18.51
C LEU A 34 14.35 -10.62 -18.28
N ARG A 35 13.93 -10.76 -17.01
CA ARG A 35 12.52 -10.74 -16.67
C ARG A 35 11.98 -9.33 -16.93
N PRO A 36 10.96 -9.17 -17.79
CA PRO A 36 10.39 -7.86 -18.07
C PRO A 36 9.88 -7.21 -16.76
N PRO A 37 10.03 -5.89 -16.58
CA PRO A 37 9.50 -5.20 -15.40
C PRO A 37 8.00 -5.49 -15.23
N PRO A 38 7.51 -5.63 -13.97
CA PRO A 38 6.13 -6.00 -13.68
C PRO A 38 5.13 -5.17 -14.49
N ARG A 39 4.15 -5.83 -15.13
CA ARG A 39 3.26 -5.15 -16.11
C ARG A 39 2.51 -3.96 -15.52
N TRP A 40 2.21 -3.95 -14.22
CA TRP A 40 1.51 -2.85 -13.56
C TRP A 40 2.36 -1.56 -13.51
N THR A 41 3.69 -1.65 -13.43
CA THR A 41 4.58 -0.47 -13.43
C THR A 41 4.65 0.24 -14.79
N ARG A 42 4.09 -0.38 -15.84
CA ARG A 42 4.00 0.20 -17.19
C ARG A 42 2.68 0.93 -17.44
N VAL A 43 1.72 0.84 -16.52
CA VAL A 43 0.44 1.55 -16.63
C VAL A 43 0.70 3.01 -16.27
N ALA A 44 0.80 3.87 -17.29
CA ALA A 44 0.90 5.31 -17.07
C ALA A 44 -0.34 5.81 -16.31
N GLU A 45 -0.12 6.62 -15.26
CA GLU A 45 -1.19 7.31 -14.55
C GLU A 45 -1.92 8.23 -15.54
N ARG A 46 -3.15 7.87 -15.93
CA ARG A 46 -4.00 8.72 -16.78
C ARG A 46 -4.66 9.87 -15.99
N GLY A 47 -4.27 10.05 -14.72
CA GLY A 47 -4.78 11.11 -13.86
C GLY A 47 -4.13 12.45 -14.17
N SER A 48 -4.93 13.47 -14.46
CA SER A 48 -4.45 14.84 -14.58
C SER A 48 -4.68 15.59 -13.26
N ILE A 49 -3.67 16.34 -12.81
CA ILE A 49 -3.78 17.25 -11.64
C ILE A 49 -4.93 18.23 -11.82
N LEU A 50 -5.19 18.66 -13.07
CA LEU A 50 -6.34 19.50 -13.38
C LEU A 50 -7.67 18.80 -13.10
N GLY A 51 -7.79 17.51 -13.48
CA GLY A 51 -8.99 16.72 -13.19
C GLY A 51 -9.23 16.57 -11.69
N LEU A 52 -8.15 16.33 -10.93
CA LEU A 52 -8.21 16.26 -9.47
C LEU A 52 -8.67 17.59 -8.85
N ARG A 53 -8.14 18.73 -9.33
CA ARG A 53 -8.57 20.07 -8.90
C ARG A 53 -10.04 20.36 -9.22
N ILE A 54 -10.53 19.92 -10.38
CA ILE A 54 -11.95 20.07 -10.76
C ILE A 54 -12.84 19.31 -9.79
N VAL A 55 -12.49 18.07 -9.43
CA VAL A 55 -13.24 17.27 -8.46
C VAL A 55 -13.25 17.94 -7.09
N VAL A 56 -12.10 18.43 -6.61
CA VAL A 56 -11.99 19.18 -5.36
C VAL A 56 -12.87 20.44 -5.38
N TRP A 57 -12.84 21.20 -6.47
CA TRP A 57 -13.62 22.43 -6.62
C TRP A 57 -15.13 22.15 -6.66
N CYS A 58 -15.53 21.09 -7.39
CA CYS A 58 -16.91 20.62 -7.44
C CYS A 58 -17.41 20.21 -6.04
N TYR A 59 -16.59 19.49 -5.28
CA TYR A 59 -16.92 19.10 -3.91
C TYR A 59 -17.12 20.29 -2.99
N ARG A 60 -16.20 21.27 -3.02
CA ARG A 60 -16.28 22.47 -2.19
C ARG A 60 -17.50 23.34 -2.47
N LEU A 61 -17.98 23.40 -3.72
CA LEU A 61 -19.09 24.26 -4.10
C LEU A 61 -20.45 23.57 -4.08
N PHE A 62 -20.51 22.30 -4.43
CA PHE A 62 -21.77 21.58 -4.67
C PHE A 62 -21.92 20.32 -3.81
N GLY A 63 -20.93 19.99 -2.97
CA GLY A 63 -20.96 18.86 -2.05
C GLY A 63 -20.82 17.49 -2.72
N ARG A 64 -21.09 16.45 -1.92
CA ARG A 64 -20.95 15.03 -2.29
C ARG A 64 -21.82 14.61 -3.50
N PRO A 65 -23.13 14.92 -3.56
CA PRO A 65 -23.99 14.37 -4.63
C PRO A 65 -23.59 14.82 -6.03
N ALA A 66 -23.31 16.12 -6.21
CA ALA A 66 -22.87 16.66 -7.50
C ALA A 66 -21.49 16.12 -7.90
N SER A 67 -20.58 15.98 -6.93
CA SER A 67 -19.27 15.39 -7.15
C SER A 67 -19.36 13.93 -7.57
N LEU A 68 -20.26 13.14 -6.98
CA LEU A 68 -20.49 11.75 -7.39
C LEU A 68 -21.01 11.65 -8.83
N ALA A 69 -21.89 12.57 -9.25
CA ALA A 69 -22.34 12.63 -10.65
C ALA A 69 -21.17 12.91 -11.62
N LEU A 70 -20.30 13.86 -11.26
CA LEU A 70 -19.07 14.13 -12.03
C LEU A 70 -18.13 12.91 -12.07
N VAL A 71 -17.91 12.26 -10.93
CA VAL A 71 -17.11 11.03 -10.83
C VAL A 71 -17.70 9.92 -11.70
N HIS A 72 -19.04 9.80 -11.78
CA HIS A 72 -19.72 8.84 -12.65
C HIS A 72 -19.48 9.14 -14.14
N ALA A 73 -19.48 10.41 -14.55
CA ALA A 73 -19.12 10.78 -15.92
C ALA A 73 -17.65 10.44 -16.24
N ILE A 74 -16.73 10.77 -15.33
CA ILE A 74 -15.30 10.51 -15.47
C ILE A 74 -15.01 9.00 -15.57
N VAL A 75 -15.58 8.19 -14.66
CA VAL A 75 -15.36 6.75 -14.67
C VAL A 75 -15.98 6.09 -15.89
N THR A 76 -17.10 6.61 -16.40
CA THR A 76 -17.70 6.13 -17.66
C THR A 76 -16.75 6.36 -18.84
N TYR A 77 -16.13 7.54 -18.94
CA TYR A 77 -15.12 7.81 -19.97
C TYR A 77 -13.91 6.87 -19.86
N PHE A 78 -13.36 6.68 -18.66
CA PHE A 78 -12.21 5.78 -18.46
C PHE A 78 -12.58 4.33 -18.72
N PHE A 79 -13.77 3.92 -18.29
CA PHE A 79 -14.30 2.59 -18.55
C PHE A 79 -14.44 2.38 -20.05
N LEU A 80 -15.06 3.28 -20.82
CA LEU A 80 -15.24 3.12 -22.28
C LEU A 80 -13.91 3.11 -23.04
N THR A 81 -12.94 3.94 -22.65
CA THR A 81 -11.63 4.03 -23.34
C THR A 81 -10.61 2.99 -22.88
N GLY A 82 -10.72 2.46 -21.66
CA GLY A 82 -9.73 1.56 -21.04
C GLY A 82 -9.90 0.08 -21.36
N ARG A 83 -9.72 -0.34 -22.61
CA ARG A 83 -9.96 -1.74 -23.06
C ARG A 83 -9.23 -2.79 -22.22
N ASN A 84 -7.92 -2.63 -21.98
CA ASN A 84 -7.11 -3.59 -21.24
C ASN A 84 -7.54 -3.68 -19.76
N ALA A 85 -7.80 -2.53 -19.13
CA ALA A 85 -8.27 -2.48 -17.75
C ALA A 85 -9.65 -3.13 -17.58
N ARG A 86 -10.56 -2.94 -18.55
CA ARG A 86 -11.85 -3.65 -18.57
C ARG A 86 -11.66 -5.16 -18.70
N ALA A 87 -10.78 -5.61 -19.59
CA ALA A 87 -10.51 -7.03 -19.79
C ALA A 87 -9.95 -7.67 -18.51
N ALA A 88 -8.98 -7.02 -17.87
CA ALA A 88 -8.40 -7.44 -16.60
C ALA A 88 -9.44 -7.50 -15.47
N SER A 89 -10.24 -6.43 -15.32
CA SER A 89 -11.35 -6.38 -14.35
C SER A 89 -12.32 -7.54 -14.54
N ARG A 90 -12.74 -7.85 -15.78
CA ARG A 90 -13.60 -9.01 -16.07
C ARG A 90 -12.91 -10.34 -15.77
N ALA A 91 -11.63 -10.48 -16.09
CA ALA A 91 -10.87 -11.70 -15.81
C ALA A 91 -10.76 -11.96 -14.31
N TYR A 92 -10.52 -10.92 -13.51
CA TYR A 92 -10.57 -10.98 -12.06
C TYR A 92 -11.96 -11.38 -11.55
N LEU A 93 -13.02 -10.70 -11.97
CA LEU A 93 -14.38 -10.99 -11.52
C LEU A 93 -14.85 -12.40 -11.89
N ARG A 94 -14.34 -12.97 -13.00
CA ARG A 94 -14.58 -14.38 -13.35
C ARG A 94 -13.95 -15.36 -12.38
N ARG A 95 -12.77 -15.07 -11.85
CA ARG A 95 -12.10 -15.91 -10.85
C ARG A 95 -12.88 -15.87 -9.54
N VAL A 96 -13.26 -14.68 -9.09
CA VAL A 96 -14.17 -14.53 -7.94
C VAL A 96 -15.45 -15.34 -8.15
N ALA A 97 -16.07 -15.24 -9.33
CA ALA A 97 -17.30 -15.97 -9.64
C ALA A 97 -17.12 -17.49 -9.78
N SER A 98 -15.88 -18.00 -9.91
CA SER A 98 -15.61 -19.45 -9.88
C SER A 98 -15.61 -20.04 -8.48
N VAL A 99 -15.58 -19.19 -7.45
CA VAL A 99 -15.69 -19.58 -6.04
C VAL A 99 -17.13 -19.31 -5.58
N PRO A 100 -17.84 -20.28 -4.95
CA PRO A 100 -19.24 -20.13 -4.58
C PRO A 100 -19.56 -18.88 -3.73
N GLU A 101 -18.71 -18.59 -2.74
CA GLU A 101 -18.84 -17.42 -1.88
C GLU A 101 -18.69 -16.12 -2.68
N GLY A 102 -17.71 -16.09 -3.60
CA GLY A 102 -17.47 -14.94 -4.48
C GLY A 102 -18.61 -14.74 -5.49
N ALA A 103 -19.18 -15.81 -6.02
CA ALA A 103 -20.34 -15.75 -6.92
C ALA A 103 -21.57 -15.17 -6.19
N ALA A 104 -21.80 -15.59 -4.94
CA ALA A 104 -22.88 -15.07 -4.11
C ALA A 104 -22.69 -13.58 -3.80
N ALA A 105 -21.48 -13.17 -3.39
CA ALA A 105 -21.16 -11.77 -3.09
C ALA A 105 -21.18 -10.86 -4.34
N LEU A 106 -20.83 -11.39 -5.50
CA LEU A 106 -20.89 -10.65 -6.77
C LEU A 106 -22.35 -10.33 -7.14
N GLY A 107 -23.29 -11.24 -6.82
CA GLY A 107 -24.72 -11.07 -7.05
C GLY A 107 -25.14 -11.00 -8.53
N ARG A 108 -24.22 -11.27 -9.46
CA ARG A 108 -24.45 -11.29 -10.92
C ARG A 108 -23.34 -11.99 -11.66
N ALA A 109 -23.56 -12.24 -12.95
CA ALA A 109 -22.51 -12.73 -13.83
C ALA A 109 -21.36 -11.70 -13.97
N PRO A 110 -20.11 -12.15 -14.16
CA PRO A 110 -18.93 -11.30 -14.40
C PRO A 110 -18.93 -10.73 -15.83
N ASP A 111 -19.95 -9.91 -16.12
CA ASP A 111 -20.24 -9.33 -17.42
C ASP A 111 -19.65 -7.92 -17.58
N PHE A 112 -20.07 -7.22 -18.63
CA PHE A 112 -19.66 -5.85 -18.90
C PHE A 112 -20.10 -4.88 -17.79
N TRP A 113 -21.26 -5.11 -17.20
CA TRP A 113 -21.83 -4.25 -16.18
C TRP A 113 -21.19 -4.48 -14.81
N ALA A 114 -20.88 -5.73 -14.45
CA ALA A 114 -20.07 -6.06 -13.27
C ALA A 114 -18.69 -5.39 -13.34
N SER A 115 -18.05 -5.39 -14.52
CA SER A 115 -16.80 -4.66 -14.72
C SER A 115 -16.98 -3.15 -14.57
N PHE A 116 -18.06 -2.56 -15.10
CA PHE A 116 -18.35 -1.14 -14.88
C PHE A 116 -18.54 -0.82 -13.39
N LEU A 117 -19.26 -1.67 -12.63
CA LEU A 117 -19.41 -1.50 -11.19
C LEU A 117 -18.06 -1.53 -10.47
N HIS A 118 -17.17 -2.46 -10.82
CA HIS A 118 -15.82 -2.50 -10.26
C HIS A 118 -15.07 -1.17 -10.50
N PHE A 119 -15.10 -0.63 -11.72
CA PHE A 119 -14.53 0.68 -12.02
C PHE A 119 -15.18 1.81 -11.20
N ARG A 120 -16.52 1.80 -11.10
CA ARG A 120 -17.27 2.79 -10.33
C ARG A 120 -16.88 2.76 -8.86
N VAL A 121 -16.77 1.58 -8.26
CA VAL A 121 -16.37 1.43 -6.85
C VAL A 121 -14.96 1.96 -6.61
N PHE A 122 -14.02 1.67 -7.52
CA PHE A 122 -12.68 2.24 -7.50
C PHE A 122 -12.67 3.77 -7.58
N ALA A 123 -13.43 4.34 -8.53
CA ALA A 123 -13.50 5.79 -8.69
C ALA A 123 -14.11 6.50 -7.48
N ILE A 124 -15.15 5.90 -6.88
CA ILE A 124 -15.73 6.41 -5.63
C ILE A 124 -14.72 6.29 -4.49
N SER A 125 -13.95 5.20 -4.38
CA SER A 125 -12.91 5.08 -3.34
C SER A 125 -11.81 6.15 -3.46
N ILE A 126 -11.44 6.53 -4.68
CA ILE A 126 -10.50 7.66 -4.91
C ILE A 126 -11.16 8.98 -4.51
N PHE A 127 -12.44 9.17 -4.82
CA PHE A 127 -13.19 10.37 -4.44
C PHE A 127 -13.34 10.49 -2.93
N ASP A 128 -13.72 9.41 -2.25
CA ASP A 128 -13.85 9.34 -0.79
C ASP A 128 -12.51 9.65 -0.12
N ARG A 129 -11.40 9.18 -0.69
CA ARG A 129 -10.08 9.65 -0.27
C ARG A 129 -9.98 11.17 -0.35
N ILE A 130 -10.24 11.79 -1.50
CA ILE A 130 -10.18 13.26 -1.62
C ILE A 130 -11.04 13.95 -0.56
N VAL A 131 -12.25 13.45 -0.31
CA VAL A 131 -13.16 13.98 0.73
C VAL A 131 -12.52 13.90 2.11
N LEU A 132 -12.00 12.74 2.52
CA LEU A 132 -11.33 12.56 3.82
C LEU A 132 -10.15 13.51 4.04
N TRP A 133 -9.45 13.87 2.96
CA TRP A 133 -8.33 14.81 3.04
C TRP A 133 -8.80 16.28 3.07
N LEU A 134 -9.97 16.60 2.50
CA LEU A 134 -10.53 17.96 2.48
C LEU A 134 -11.37 18.29 3.70
N ASP A 135 -12.04 17.30 4.25
CA ASP A 135 -13.14 17.45 5.19
C ASP A 135 -12.82 16.67 6.48
N ARG A 136 -12.46 17.41 7.53
CA ARG A 136 -12.13 16.86 8.85
C ARG A 136 -13.38 16.62 9.72
N GLU A 137 -14.58 16.95 9.22
CA GLU A 137 -15.80 17.02 10.03
C GLU A 137 -16.66 15.73 9.97
N GLY A 138 -16.04 14.57 9.74
CA GLY A 138 -16.74 13.28 9.86
C GLY A 138 -17.61 12.91 8.65
N ALA A 139 -17.28 13.42 7.45
CA ALA A 139 -17.98 13.07 6.21
C ALA A 139 -17.91 11.57 5.84
N LEU A 140 -16.98 10.82 6.45
CA LEU A 140 -16.87 9.36 6.35
C LEU A 140 -16.83 8.75 7.74
N GLU A 141 -17.60 7.70 7.94
CA GLU A 141 -17.63 6.92 9.18
C GLU A 141 -16.74 5.68 9.04
N PHE A 142 -15.97 5.39 10.09
CA PHE A 142 -15.11 4.22 10.16
C PHE A 142 -15.44 3.39 11.39
N GLU A 143 -15.77 2.12 11.17
CA GLU A 143 -15.81 1.10 12.21
C GLU A 143 -14.54 0.26 12.16
N VAL A 144 -13.99 -0.13 13.30
CA VAL A 144 -12.72 -0.88 13.36
C VAL A 144 -12.90 -2.18 14.14
N SER A 145 -12.79 -3.30 13.43
CA SER A 145 -12.65 -4.64 14.01
C SER A 145 -11.19 -4.99 14.26
N GLY A 146 -10.90 -5.67 15.37
CA GLY A 146 -9.55 -6.14 15.71
C GLY A 146 -8.65 -5.07 16.34
N ARG A 147 -9.23 -3.96 16.82
CA ARG A 147 -8.48 -2.88 17.48
C ARG A 147 -7.74 -3.34 18.72
N GLU A 148 -8.33 -4.28 19.46
CA GLU A 148 -7.77 -4.88 20.66
C GLU A 148 -6.40 -5.51 20.40
N HIS A 149 -6.11 -5.93 19.17
CA HIS A 149 -4.82 -6.45 18.78
C HIS A 149 -3.71 -5.41 18.90
N PHE A 150 -3.97 -4.14 18.56
CA PHE A 150 -2.99 -3.07 18.68
C PHE A 150 -2.72 -2.72 20.14
N ALA A 151 -3.77 -2.63 20.96
CA ALA A 151 -3.62 -2.38 22.40
C ALA A 151 -2.84 -3.52 23.09
N ARG A 152 -3.02 -4.76 22.65
CA ARG A 152 -2.37 -5.95 23.20
C ARG A 152 -0.92 -6.11 22.77
N LEU A 153 -0.60 -5.83 21.50
CA LEU A 153 0.69 -6.19 20.90
C LEU A 153 1.67 -5.02 20.74
N LEU A 154 1.17 -3.78 20.73
CA LEU A 154 2.01 -2.59 20.60
C LEU A 154 2.31 -1.97 21.97
N THR A 155 3.54 -1.47 22.12
CA THR A 155 4.00 -0.74 23.32
C THR A 155 4.70 0.54 22.89
N PRO A 156 4.96 1.51 23.80
CA PRO A 156 5.70 2.73 23.46
C PRO A 156 7.11 2.47 22.90
N GLN A 157 7.67 1.26 23.08
CA GLN A 157 8.99 0.86 22.60
C GLN A 157 8.94 -0.22 21.51
N ARG A 158 7.74 -0.66 21.11
CA ARG A 158 7.57 -1.72 20.10
C ARG A 158 6.32 -1.50 19.28
N GLY A 159 6.53 -0.96 18.09
CA GLY A 159 5.56 -0.79 17.03
C GLY A 159 5.33 -2.08 16.24
N GLY A 160 4.73 -1.96 15.06
CA GLY A 160 4.39 -3.11 14.23
C GLY A 160 4.38 -2.80 12.74
N ILE A 161 4.46 -3.86 11.93
CA ILE A 161 4.28 -3.74 10.47
C ILE A 161 2.85 -4.10 10.12
N VAL A 162 2.23 -3.28 9.27
CA VAL A 162 0.91 -3.55 8.68
C VAL A 162 1.11 -3.86 7.21
N VAL A 163 0.52 -4.96 6.75
CA VAL A 163 0.45 -5.32 5.33
C VAL A 163 -0.97 -5.11 4.84
N GLY A 164 -1.14 -4.14 3.95
CA GLY A 164 -2.40 -3.89 3.25
C GLY A 164 -2.42 -4.47 1.84
N ALA A 165 -3.50 -4.19 1.12
CA ALA A 165 -3.68 -4.50 -0.29
C ALA A 165 -4.40 -3.35 -0.99
N HIS A 166 -4.42 -3.32 -2.32
CA HIS A 166 -5.29 -2.43 -3.10
C HIS A 166 -6.75 -2.86 -3.05
N LEU A 167 -7.23 -3.17 -1.85
CA LEU A 167 -8.55 -3.66 -1.52
C LEU A 167 -9.23 -2.65 -0.58
N GLY A 168 -10.26 -2.00 -1.11
CA GLY A 168 -10.98 -0.95 -0.40
C GLY A 168 -10.14 0.32 -0.20
N SER A 169 -10.38 1.04 0.90
CA SER A 169 -9.69 2.30 1.19
C SER A 169 -8.38 2.07 1.93
N PHE A 170 -7.31 2.70 1.43
CA PHE A 170 -6.01 2.76 2.10
C PHE A 170 -5.99 3.71 3.29
N ASP A 171 -6.90 4.69 3.31
CA ASP A 171 -6.97 5.68 4.36
C ASP A 171 -7.63 5.15 5.64
N ALA A 172 -7.99 3.86 5.66
CA ALA A 172 -8.28 3.05 6.86
C ALA A 172 -7.29 3.30 8.01
N LEU A 173 -6.02 3.39 7.65
CA LEU A 173 -4.91 3.58 8.56
C LEU A 173 -4.95 4.95 9.23
N ARG A 174 -5.55 5.95 8.57
CA ARG A 174 -5.73 7.28 9.14
C ARG A 174 -6.84 7.28 10.17
N ALA A 175 -7.96 6.59 9.92
CA ALA A 175 -9.01 6.42 10.93
C ALA A 175 -8.44 5.77 12.21
N LEU A 176 -7.60 4.74 12.06
CA LEU A 176 -6.89 4.14 13.18
C LEU A 176 -5.90 5.11 13.87
N ALA A 177 -5.17 5.90 13.08
CA ALA A 177 -4.20 6.87 13.60
C ALA A 177 -4.85 7.99 14.42
N GLU A 178 -5.99 8.51 13.95
CA GLU A 178 -6.73 9.59 14.60
C GLU A 178 -7.37 9.12 15.91
N GLU A 179 -7.97 7.93 15.91
CA GLU A 179 -8.72 7.43 17.07
C GLU A 179 -7.81 6.91 18.19
N ASP A 180 -6.74 6.19 17.85
CA ASP A 180 -5.77 5.68 18.83
C ASP A 180 -4.62 6.66 19.13
N ARG A 181 -4.61 7.85 18.48
CA ARG A 181 -3.52 8.84 18.52
C ARG A 181 -2.14 8.25 18.18
N ARG A 182 -2.10 7.23 17.31
CA ARG A 182 -0.89 6.52 16.91
C ARG A 182 -0.36 7.10 15.59
N VAL A 183 0.96 7.20 15.48
CA VAL A 183 1.59 7.60 14.22
C VAL A 183 1.67 6.40 13.28
N VAL A 184 1.16 6.55 12.07
CA VAL A 184 1.29 5.56 11.01
C VAL A 184 2.25 6.07 9.95
N ASN A 185 3.24 5.26 9.61
CA ASN A 185 4.20 5.56 8.56
C ASN A 185 3.85 4.70 7.34
N VAL A 186 3.48 5.31 6.22
CA VAL A 186 3.18 4.58 4.99
C VAL A 186 4.44 4.53 4.14
N LEU A 187 4.92 3.31 3.90
CA LEU A 187 6.02 3.07 2.99
C LEU A 187 5.48 3.05 1.56
N MET A 188 5.91 4.00 0.73
CA MET A 188 5.45 4.12 -0.66
C MET A 188 6.63 4.17 -1.62
N TYR A 189 6.51 3.50 -2.77
CA TYR A 189 7.44 3.66 -3.88
C TYR A 189 7.11 4.94 -4.65
N THR A 190 7.81 6.04 -4.37
CA THR A 190 7.42 7.37 -4.88
C THR A 190 7.94 7.72 -6.28
N ARG A 191 8.41 6.75 -7.09
CA ARG A 191 9.00 7.08 -8.41
C ARG A 191 7.99 7.67 -9.41
N HIS A 192 6.69 7.47 -9.20
CA HIS A 192 5.66 7.84 -10.19
C HIS A 192 4.75 9.04 -9.84
N ALA A 193 4.77 9.60 -8.62
CA ALA A 193 3.75 10.60 -8.26
C ALA A 193 4.16 11.73 -7.26
N PRO A 194 5.33 12.39 -7.39
CA PRO A 194 5.74 13.45 -6.46
C PRO A 194 4.74 14.62 -6.39
N ARG A 195 4.03 14.91 -7.50
CA ARG A 195 3.04 16.00 -7.57
C ARG A 195 1.74 15.67 -6.84
N ILE A 196 1.32 14.42 -6.86
CA ILE A 196 0.14 13.94 -6.14
C ILE A 196 0.42 13.95 -4.62
N ASN A 197 1.61 13.51 -4.21
CA ASN A 197 2.04 13.56 -2.80
C ASN A 197 2.22 14.99 -2.29
N ALA A 198 2.69 15.93 -3.12
CA ALA A 198 2.74 17.34 -2.77
C ALA A 198 1.35 17.91 -2.52
N LEU A 199 0.39 17.60 -3.40
CA LEU A 199 -1.01 18.00 -3.23
C LEU A 199 -1.61 17.39 -1.94
N PHE A 200 -1.34 16.12 -1.64
CA PHE A 200 -1.86 15.53 -0.39
C PHE A 200 -1.24 16.15 0.87
N ARG A 201 0.05 16.50 0.86
CA ARG A 201 0.67 17.24 1.98
C ARG A 201 0.10 18.65 2.15
N GLU A 202 -0.21 19.33 1.04
CA GLU A 202 -0.87 20.64 1.06
C GLU A 202 -2.29 20.54 1.65
N LEU A 203 -3.01 19.46 1.33
CA LEU A 203 -4.39 19.28 1.77
C LEU A 203 -4.52 18.87 3.25
N SER A 204 -3.52 18.22 3.86
CA SER A 204 -3.56 17.93 5.31
C SER A 204 -2.16 17.98 5.95
N PRO A 205 -1.68 19.19 6.34
CA PRO A 205 -0.37 19.37 6.97
C PRO A 205 -0.24 18.69 8.34
N ASP A 206 -1.32 18.51 9.09
CA ASP A 206 -1.29 17.83 10.41
C ASP A 206 -1.58 16.32 10.36
N ALA A 207 -1.57 15.69 9.18
CA ALA A 207 -1.83 14.26 9.09
C ALA A 207 -0.79 13.47 9.91
N HIS A 208 -1.24 12.59 10.81
CA HIS A 208 -0.39 11.61 11.52
C HIS A 208 0.17 10.49 10.62
N VAL A 209 0.24 10.76 9.31
CA VAL A 209 0.67 9.85 8.25
C VAL A 209 1.96 10.38 7.64
N ARG A 210 3.07 9.66 7.83
CA ARG A 210 4.37 10.01 7.23
C ARG A 210 4.71 9.08 6.08
N VAL A 211 5.24 9.62 4.98
CA VAL A 211 5.66 8.83 3.83
C VAL A 211 7.14 8.50 3.94
N ILE A 212 7.47 7.21 3.95
CA ILE A 212 8.84 6.71 3.83
C ILE A 212 9.03 6.27 2.38
N GLN A 213 10.14 6.66 1.74
CA GLN A 213 10.46 6.19 0.40
C GLN A 213 10.93 4.74 0.46
N ALA A 214 10.23 3.83 -0.21
CA ALA A 214 10.72 2.48 -0.45
C ALA A 214 11.73 2.51 -1.60
N ASP A 215 13.02 2.56 -1.29
CA ASP A 215 14.09 2.36 -2.28
C ASP A 215 14.92 1.09 -2.01
N GLY A 216 14.60 0.39 -0.91
CA GLY A 216 15.34 -0.80 -0.46
C GLY A 216 16.70 -0.47 0.15
N SER A 217 17.00 0.80 0.39
CA SER A 217 18.26 1.25 0.99
C SER A 217 18.38 0.87 2.47
N VAL A 218 19.62 0.84 2.95
CA VAL A 218 19.93 0.68 4.37
C VAL A 218 19.32 1.81 5.20
N ASP A 219 19.28 3.03 4.65
CA ASP A 219 18.67 4.20 5.30
C ASP A 219 17.16 4.03 5.49
N ALA A 220 16.45 3.49 4.49
CA ALA A 220 15.03 3.18 4.62
C ALA A 220 14.78 2.15 5.73
N VAL A 221 15.62 1.11 5.83
CA VAL A 221 15.53 0.11 6.91
C VAL A 221 15.80 0.74 8.28
N HIS A 222 16.79 1.63 8.40
CA HIS A 222 17.04 2.37 9.66
C HIS A 222 15.87 3.27 10.04
N CYS A 223 15.26 3.96 9.07
CA CYS A 223 14.08 4.78 9.29
C CYS A 223 12.91 3.94 9.81
N ILE A 224 12.63 2.79 9.16
CA ILE A 224 11.59 1.85 9.58
C ILE A 224 11.87 1.35 11.00
N ARG A 225 13.10 0.92 11.30
CA ARG A 225 13.50 0.49 12.65
C ARG A 225 13.21 1.57 13.69
N ALA A 226 13.64 2.81 13.44
CA ALA A 226 13.41 3.91 14.35
C ALA A 226 11.92 4.19 14.57
N CYS A 227 11.06 3.97 13.57
CA CYS A 227 9.61 4.05 13.73
C CYS A 227 9.07 2.97 14.67
N ILE A 228 9.48 1.72 14.44
CA ILE A 228 9.08 0.59 15.29
C ILE A 228 9.56 0.78 16.74
N GLU A 229 10.78 1.27 16.95
CA GLU A 229 11.33 1.54 18.30
C GLU A 229 10.57 2.66 19.04
N ARG A 230 9.86 3.54 18.33
CA ARG A 230 8.97 4.57 18.90
C ARG A 230 7.53 4.07 19.14
N GLY A 231 7.26 2.78 18.96
CA GLY A 231 5.90 2.25 19.12
C GLY A 231 4.97 2.53 17.94
N GLU A 232 5.50 2.97 16.80
CA GLU A 232 4.71 3.42 15.65
C GLU A 232 4.40 2.27 14.68
N LEU A 233 3.37 2.46 13.85
CA LEU A 233 3.06 1.50 12.79
C LEU A 233 3.80 1.86 11.50
N VAL A 234 4.23 0.84 10.76
CA VAL A 234 4.76 0.99 9.40
C VAL A 234 3.90 0.16 8.45
N ALA A 235 3.14 0.84 7.58
CA ALA A 235 2.25 0.23 6.62
C ALA A 235 2.93 0.02 5.26
N MET A 236 2.75 -1.17 4.70
CA MET A 236 3.27 -1.59 3.41
C MET A 236 2.17 -2.26 2.59
N LEU A 237 2.37 -2.27 1.28
CA LEU A 237 1.51 -2.99 0.34
C LEU A 237 2.07 -4.38 0.04
N GLY A 238 1.24 -5.41 0.22
CA GLY A 238 1.65 -6.81 0.04
C GLY A 238 1.06 -7.50 -1.19
N ASP A 239 0.15 -6.86 -1.92
CA ASP A 239 -0.59 -7.50 -3.00
C ASP A 239 0.06 -7.33 -4.37
N ARG A 240 1.20 -6.65 -4.50
CA ARG A 240 1.87 -6.45 -5.79
C ARG A 240 3.38 -6.54 -5.63
N VAL A 241 4.04 -7.14 -6.62
CA VAL A 241 5.51 -7.19 -6.70
C VAL A 241 6.02 -5.88 -7.27
N GLU A 242 6.82 -5.16 -6.48
CA GLU A 242 7.49 -3.93 -6.88
C GLU A 242 8.82 -4.22 -7.60
N PRO A 243 9.36 -3.28 -8.41
CA PRO A 243 10.70 -3.42 -8.98
C PRO A 243 11.81 -3.64 -7.94
N SER A 244 11.63 -3.17 -6.70
CA SER A 244 12.54 -3.39 -5.58
C SER A 244 12.48 -4.81 -5.01
N ASP A 245 11.42 -5.57 -5.30
CA ASP A 245 11.23 -6.94 -4.82
C ASP A 245 11.91 -7.99 -5.72
N ARG A 246 12.77 -7.55 -6.66
CA ARG A 246 13.50 -8.45 -7.56
C ARG A 246 14.20 -9.56 -6.75
N ASN A 247 13.80 -10.81 -7.05
CA ASN A 247 14.26 -12.05 -6.42
C ASN A 247 13.86 -12.26 -4.94
N ARG A 248 12.88 -11.51 -4.43
CA ARG A 248 12.30 -11.67 -3.07
C ARG A 248 10.79 -11.83 -3.15
N THR A 249 10.35 -12.80 -3.93
CA THR A 249 8.93 -13.15 -4.08
C THR A 249 8.70 -14.61 -3.75
N CYS A 250 7.47 -14.91 -3.32
CA CYS A 250 7.03 -16.26 -3.05
C CYS A 250 5.78 -16.59 -3.87
N ARG A 251 5.76 -17.77 -4.49
CA ARG A 251 4.55 -18.29 -5.14
C ARG A 251 3.59 -18.87 -4.13
N VAL A 252 2.39 -18.33 -4.08
CA VAL A 252 1.29 -18.80 -3.23
C VAL A 252 -0.02 -18.88 -4.03
N PRO A 253 -0.96 -19.75 -3.63
CA PRO A 253 -2.29 -19.77 -4.24
C PRO A 253 -3.06 -18.49 -3.89
N LEU A 254 -3.75 -17.93 -4.90
CA LEU A 254 -4.70 -16.83 -4.76
C LEU A 254 -5.74 -16.92 -5.90
N LEU A 255 -7.01 -17.03 -5.51
CA LEU A 255 -8.19 -17.19 -6.36
C LEU A 255 -8.00 -18.30 -7.41
N GLY A 256 -7.59 -19.48 -6.94
CA GLY A 256 -7.48 -20.70 -7.73
C GLY A 256 -6.17 -20.86 -8.53
N ASN A 257 -5.34 -19.83 -8.65
CA ASN A 257 -4.06 -19.89 -9.37
C ASN A 257 -2.88 -19.45 -8.49
N ARG A 258 -1.65 -19.77 -8.91
CA ARG A 258 -0.45 -19.31 -8.21
C ARG A 258 -0.05 -17.91 -8.67
N VAL A 259 0.28 -17.06 -7.71
CA VAL A 259 0.77 -15.69 -7.93
C VAL A 259 2.06 -15.47 -7.15
N GLU A 260 2.92 -14.58 -7.64
CA GLU A 260 4.10 -14.11 -6.93
C GLU A 260 3.69 -12.96 -6.01
N LEU A 261 3.97 -13.08 -4.71
CA LEU A 261 3.79 -12.00 -3.74
C LEU A 261 5.14 -11.61 -3.11
N PRO A 262 5.34 -10.34 -2.75
CA PRO A 262 6.59 -9.85 -2.17
C PRO A 262 6.85 -10.44 -0.78
N GLU A 263 8.09 -10.83 -0.52
CA GLU A 263 8.53 -11.32 0.79
C GLU A 263 8.94 -10.19 1.75
N ALA A 264 9.13 -8.97 1.21
CA ALA A 264 9.74 -7.85 1.93
C ALA A 264 9.06 -7.51 3.27
N PRO A 265 7.71 -7.41 3.39
CA PRO A 265 7.07 -7.08 4.67
C PRO A 265 7.39 -8.10 5.77
N TYR A 266 7.39 -9.39 5.43
CA TYR A 266 7.60 -10.51 6.36
C TYR A 266 9.07 -10.61 6.79
N LEU A 267 9.99 -10.39 5.86
CA LEU A 267 11.42 -10.34 6.14
C LEU A 267 11.77 -9.16 7.05
N LEU A 268 11.16 -7.99 6.82
CA LEU A 268 11.35 -6.81 7.67
C LEU A 268 10.78 -7.04 9.07
N ALA A 269 9.58 -7.60 9.17
CA ALA A 269 8.97 -7.90 10.47
C ALA A 269 9.84 -8.86 11.29
N SER A 270 10.43 -9.87 10.63
CA SER A 270 11.38 -10.78 11.27
C SER A 270 12.65 -10.09 11.73
N LEU A 271 13.24 -9.25 10.87
CA LEU A 271 14.47 -8.51 11.17
C LEU A 271 14.30 -7.59 12.38
N LEU A 272 13.10 -7.02 12.55
CA LEU A 272 12.76 -6.08 13.62
C LEU A 272 12.12 -6.77 14.83
N GLY A 273 11.80 -8.06 14.74
CA GLY A 273 11.13 -8.82 15.79
C GLY A 273 9.80 -8.19 16.23
N CYS A 274 9.06 -7.57 15.32
CA CYS A 274 7.82 -6.87 15.62
C CYS A 274 6.57 -7.69 15.22
N PRO A 275 5.39 -7.37 15.78
CA PRO A 275 4.13 -7.92 15.30
C PRO A 275 3.85 -7.53 13.85
N LEU A 276 3.17 -8.44 13.14
CA LEU A 276 2.74 -8.29 11.77
C LEU A 276 1.22 -8.37 11.69
N PHE A 277 0.62 -7.36 11.07
CA PHE A 277 -0.83 -7.25 10.91
C PHE A 277 -1.22 -7.28 9.43
N PHE A 278 -2.40 -7.80 9.14
CA PHE A 278 -3.12 -7.57 7.88
C PHE A 278 -4.18 -6.49 8.12
N MET A 279 -4.32 -5.54 7.19
CA MET A 279 -5.36 -4.51 7.32
C MET A 279 -5.93 -4.06 5.99
N VAL A 280 -7.26 -3.97 5.92
CA VAL A 280 -8.03 -3.40 4.80
C VAL A 280 -9.23 -2.61 5.34
N ALA A 281 -9.67 -1.56 4.65
CA ALA A 281 -10.98 -0.96 4.91
C ALA A 281 -11.93 -1.18 3.75
N LEU A 282 -12.97 -1.96 3.98
CA LEU A 282 -13.99 -2.22 2.99
C LEU A 282 -15.11 -1.18 3.14
N ARG A 283 -15.56 -0.61 2.03
CA ARG A 283 -16.75 0.23 2.02
C ARG A 283 -17.99 -0.66 2.17
N GLU A 284 -18.80 -0.43 3.20
CA GLU A 284 -20.05 -1.17 3.40
C GLU A 284 -21.21 -0.47 2.69
N ASP A 285 -21.32 0.85 2.88
CA ASP A 285 -22.39 1.69 2.34
C ASP A 285 -21.86 3.05 1.86
N ASP A 286 -22.76 3.97 1.49
CA ASP A 286 -22.34 5.34 1.18
C ASP A 286 -21.71 5.97 2.43
N ALA A 287 -20.49 6.49 2.25
CA ALA A 287 -19.70 7.13 3.29
C ALA A 287 -19.34 6.28 4.54
N ARG A 288 -19.59 4.96 4.54
CA ARG A 288 -19.24 4.08 5.68
C ARG A 288 -18.22 3.02 5.32
N TYR A 289 -17.20 2.88 6.15
CA TYR A 289 -16.10 1.96 5.97
C TYR A 289 -15.90 1.08 7.21
N HIS A 290 -15.62 -0.19 6.97
CA HIS A 290 -15.23 -1.15 7.99
C HIS A 290 -13.75 -1.50 7.83
N VAL A 291 -12.94 -1.14 8.81
CA VAL A 291 -11.53 -1.50 8.93
C VAL A 291 -11.42 -2.87 9.59
N HIS A 292 -10.87 -3.84 8.87
CA HIS A 292 -10.51 -5.14 9.42
C HIS A 292 -9.02 -5.14 9.74
N ALA A 293 -8.68 -5.15 11.03
CA ALA A 293 -7.32 -5.34 11.51
C ALA A 293 -7.14 -6.75 12.04
N GLU A 294 -6.17 -7.49 11.52
CA GLU A 294 -5.98 -8.89 11.86
C GLU A 294 -4.51 -9.18 12.16
N VAL A 295 -4.26 -10.09 13.09
CA VAL A 295 -2.88 -10.50 13.42
C VAL A 295 -2.44 -11.61 12.47
N LEU A 296 -1.41 -11.34 11.66
CA LEU A 296 -0.71 -12.39 10.91
C LEU A 296 0.32 -13.10 11.79
N ALA A 297 1.02 -12.34 12.65
CA ALA A 297 1.94 -12.88 13.65
C ALA A 297 2.12 -11.91 14.82
N GLU A 298 2.05 -12.39 16.06
CA GLU A 298 2.34 -11.56 17.25
C GLU A 298 3.82 -11.19 17.38
N ARG A 299 4.68 -12.04 16.82
CA ARG A 299 6.11 -11.82 16.68
C ARG A 299 6.60 -12.67 15.53
N VAL A 300 7.22 -12.04 14.54
CA VAL A 300 7.82 -12.78 13.44
C VAL A 300 9.22 -13.22 13.84
N GLU A 301 9.43 -14.52 14.00
CA GLU A 301 10.73 -15.13 14.21
C GLU A 301 10.88 -16.33 13.29
N PHE A 302 12.03 -16.43 12.64
CA PHE A 302 12.34 -17.54 11.76
C PHE A 302 13.30 -18.49 12.46
N PRO A 303 12.89 -19.75 12.72
CA PRO A 303 13.80 -20.76 13.22
C PRO A 303 15.01 -20.90 12.30
N ARG A 304 16.19 -21.18 12.87
CA ARG A 304 17.42 -21.38 12.10
C ARG A 304 17.20 -22.49 11.07
N GLY A 305 17.46 -22.20 9.79
CA GLY A 305 17.29 -23.15 8.69
C GLY A 305 15.86 -23.21 8.10
N GLU A 306 14.85 -22.63 8.75
CA GLU A 306 13.45 -22.67 8.28
C GLU A 306 12.94 -21.35 7.69
N ARG A 307 13.81 -20.35 7.51
CA ARG A 307 13.45 -19.01 7.01
C ARG A 307 12.54 -19.05 5.79
N ASN A 308 12.90 -19.79 4.75
CA ASN A 308 12.13 -19.81 3.49
C ASN A 308 10.73 -20.42 3.68
N LYS A 309 10.61 -21.41 4.57
CA LYS A 309 9.34 -22.05 4.89
C LYS A 309 8.45 -21.09 5.70
N ALA A 310 9.00 -20.49 6.75
CA ALA A 310 8.26 -19.56 7.62
C ALA A 310 7.81 -18.30 6.86
N VAL A 311 8.65 -17.76 5.96
CA VAL A 311 8.24 -16.67 5.05
C VAL A 311 7.08 -17.10 4.16
N ARG A 312 7.17 -18.27 3.52
CA ARG A 312 6.11 -18.78 2.65
C ARG A 312 4.79 -18.97 3.40
N GLU A 313 4.84 -19.48 4.64
CA GLU A 313 3.65 -19.64 5.48
C GLU A 313 2.97 -18.30 5.79
N LEU A 314 3.75 -17.27 6.12
CA LEU A 314 3.20 -15.92 6.34
C LEU A 314 2.65 -15.29 5.06
N VAL A 315 3.34 -15.45 3.93
CA VAL A 315 2.85 -14.97 2.62
C VAL A 315 1.55 -15.69 2.24
N ALA A 316 1.45 -16.99 2.50
CA ALA A 316 0.23 -17.76 2.27
C ALA A 316 -0.91 -17.36 3.21
N ALA A 317 -0.61 -17.06 4.48
CA ALA A 317 -1.59 -16.53 5.43
C ALA A 317 -2.14 -15.18 4.96
N TYR A 318 -1.26 -14.27 4.52
CA TYR A 318 -1.67 -13.01 3.89
C TYR A 318 -2.54 -13.23 2.65
N ALA A 319 -2.12 -14.12 1.74
CA ALA A 319 -2.87 -14.43 0.54
C ALA A 319 -4.27 -14.98 0.86
N GLY A 320 -4.39 -15.84 1.88
CA GLY A 320 -5.68 -16.33 2.36
C GLY A 320 -6.59 -15.23 2.92
N ARG A 321 -6.03 -14.24 3.63
CA ARG A 321 -6.81 -13.08 4.11
C ARG A 321 -7.20 -12.14 2.98
N LEU A 322 -6.30 -11.88 2.05
CA LEU A 322 -6.60 -11.14 0.82
C LEU A 322 -7.73 -11.83 0.04
N GLU A 323 -7.61 -13.14 -0.18
CA GLU A 323 -8.63 -13.95 -0.85
C GLU A 323 -9.99 -13.82 -0.16
N HIS A 324 -10.04 -14.05 1.16
CA HIS A 324 -11.25 -13.93 1.95
C HIS A 324 -11.96 -12.59 1.71
N HIS A 325 -11.25 -11.47 1.85
CA HIS A 325 -11.84 -10.14 1.69
C HIS A 325 -12.18 -9.81 0.22
N THR A 326 -11.45 -10.38 -0.75
CA THR A 326 -11.83 -10.24 -2.17
C THR A 326 -13.09 -11.02 -2.51
N LEU A 327 -13.36 -12.14 -1.82
CA LEU A 327 -14.59 -12.91 -2.02
C LEU A 327 -15.78 -12.24 -1.35
N THR A 328 -15.61 -11.56 -0.20
CA THR A 328 -16.70 -10.85 0.48
C THR A 328 -17.01 -9.49 -0.17
N ALA A 329 -15.99 -8.78 -0.68
CA ALA A 329 -16.12 -7.46 -1.31
C ALA A 329 -15.52 -7.43 -2.72
N PRO A 330 -16.09 -8.16 -3.69
CA PRO A 330 -15.44 -8.45 -4.97
C PRO A 330 -15.22 -7.23 -5.86
N TYR A 331 -15.98 -6.17 -5.69
CA TYR A 331 -15.78 -4.92 -6.44
C TYR A 331 -14.71 -3.99 -5.82
N GLN A 332 -14.11 -4.36 -4.68
CA GLN A 332 -13.23 -3.48 -3.92
C GLN A 332 -11.75 -3.80 -4.08
N TRP A 333 -11.36 -4.96 -4.61
CA TRP A 333 -9.97 -5.21 -4.97
C TRP A 333 -9.65 -4.64 -6.35
N PHE A 334 -8.93 -3.52 -6.37
CA PHE A 334 -8.71 -2.67 -7.54
C PHE A 334 -7.65 -3.22 -8.51
N ASN A 335 -7.94 -4.40 -9.03
CA ASN A 335 -7.11 -5.12 -9.99
C ASN A 335 -7.55 -4.84 -11.44
N PHE A 336 -6.82 -3.95 -12.10
CA PHE A 336 -7.08 -3.48 -13.47
C PHE A 336 -5.95 -3.82 -14.45
N PHE A 337 -5.12 -4.81 -14.12
CA PHE A 337 -4.08 -5.34 -14.99
C PHE A 337 -4.07 -6.87 -14.92
N ASP A 338 -3.31 -7.50 -15.82
CA ASP A 338 -3.13 -8.94 -15.80
C ASP A 338 -2.23 -9.36 -14.62
N TYR A 339 -2.88 -9.74 -13.53
CA TYR A 339 -2.28 -10.06 -12.24
C TYR A 339 -1.73 -11.50 -12.16
N TRP A 340 -2.34 -12.43 -12.89
CA TRP A 340 -1.91 -13.83 -12.93
C TRP A 340 -0.93 -14.13 -14.06
N HIS A 341 -0.61 -13.14 -14.91
CA HIS A 341 0.31 -13.27 -16.04
C HIS A 341 -0.12 -14.38 -17.03
N GLU A 342 -1.42 -14.50 -17.26
CA GLU A 342 -1.94 -15.50 -18.21
C GLU A 342 -1.58 -15.07 -19.64
N GLY A 343 -0.69 -15.82 -20.29
CA GLY A 343 -0.23 -15.58 -21.66
C GLY A 343 1.21 -15.07 -21.79
N SER A 344 2.07 -15.29 -20.80
CA SER A 344 3.53 -15.29 -20.99
C SER A 344 4.08 -16.69 -20.70
N GLU A 345 3.87 -17.59 -21.65
CA GLU A 345 4.74 -18.73 -21.92
C GLU A 345 5.42 -18.51 -23.27
#